data_AF-A0A2E1AMX8-F1
#
_entry.id   AF-A0A2E1AMX8-F1
#
_cell.length_a   1.000
_cell.length_b   1.000
_cell.length_c   1.000
_cell.angle_alpha   90.00
_cell.angle_beta   90.00
_cell.angle_gamma   90.00
#
_symmetry.space_group_name_H-M   'P 1'
#
loop_
_entity.id
_entity.type
_entity.pdbx_description
1 polymer ?
#
loop_
_entity_poly.entity_id
_entity_poly.type
_entity_poly.pdbx_seq_one_letter_code
_entity_poly.pdbx_strand_id
1 'polypeptide(L)'
;MKRTTTSKRRNLCLQKLLDYFNGTVYCGCFTEPWLCPDLEKYVWQPKEQKNQAFIKAVNTWIYLIDVTDNSFIQRCLYQWIDINNLKIINVDYGKYPTVRLMDFMDDRVTCRFITHIIMDILPPCKQTKDKNKILHLLSKACPKRCQIRNLKEIVHQYATADTETYRFLLEVMKKSIFGTYHHAKEMLCFEARHIFYVMFQFQMQNRDFFLKWFQNNNHQVFIFFCLKEYLCDAIRQVKSVNDFIEKKWKWSIFDNQVVYSMDAMRKIINTIAKREYSLMHRSDWISSAESFLSQISKQHIKLFRTSSNTSYLSKLETVLNKYLITENAQPIIKHEIKQFFISIMQRTRDPKILYQVLAACDIPLKVINDIYCETFNAESFRLLSYQQLFMIKEFCRLLELMKHTSIFVLPQHFYRKQKEALFRKESCADNHNHNIGYVCFVCKDVKFFLTKFSASSRHSNKLARGSLRVVVDNDESIFNRSRLSFVCGRKPERHVKNSKRKWNDDQKAISRKIFKEKQRNMLSRQCVATPLQEIDLLGHALQFNNKMIVLCTSCANVCILDPRSFKYSNVINCQVCFVGKTETCIKCHNETTCNKVLVFNRQKPRMHQAPMCTSCTNVYALKQPVIL
;
A
#
# COMPACT_ATOMS: atom_id res chain seq x y z
N MET A 1 18.58 -7.23 -9.43
CA MET A 1 18.88 -7.15 -10.88
C MET A 1 19.94 -6.08 -11.12
N LYS A 2 21.13 -6.45 -11.62
CA LYS A 2 22.19 -5.47 -11.96
C LYS A 2 21.73 -4.63 -13.15
N ARG A 3 21.90 -3.31 -13.06
CA ARG A 3 21.35 -2.29 -13.98
C ARG A 3 22.05 -2.33 -15.35
N THR A 4 21.29 -2.22 -16.42
CA THR A 4 21.80 -1.89 -17.76
C THR A 4 21.77 -0.39 -17.95
N THR A 5 22.92 0.25 -18.20
CA THR A 5 23.00 1.64 -18.66
C THR A 5 22.36 1.77 -20.05
N THR A 6 22.02 3.00 -20.49
CA THR A 6 21.44 3.26 -21.83
C THR A 6 22.33 2.68 -22.94
N SER A 7 23.65 2.77 -22.78
CA SER A 7 24.65 2.09 -23.62
C SER A 7 24.47 0.56 -23.68
N LYS A 8 24.24 -0.11 -22.54
CA LYS A 8 24.02 -1.57 -22.51
C LYS A 8 22.72 -1.98 -23.18
N ARG A 9 21.65 -1.18 -23.08
CA ARG A 9 20.38 -1.43 -23.78
C ARG A 9 20.51 -1.24 -25.29
N ARG A 10 21.19 -0.17 -25.70
CA ARG A 10 21.53 0.07 -27.11
C ARG A 10 22.32 -1.09 -27.69
N ASN A 11 23.33 -1.57 -26.97
CA ASN A 11 24.14 -2.71 -27.40
C ASN A 11 23.34 -4.01 -27.44
N LEU A 12 22.46 -4.27 -26.46
CA LEU A 12 21.63 -5.47 -26.46
C LEU A 12 20.62 -5.48 -27.61
N CYS A 13 19.92 -4.37 -27.84
CA CYS A 13 18.94 -4.26 -28.92
C CYS A 13 19.62 -4.40 -30.29
N LEU A 14 20.74 -3.69 -30.49
CA LEU A 14 21.54 -3.80 -31.70
C LEU A 14 22.02 -5.23 -31.93
N GLN A 15 22.58 -5.88 -30.91
CA GLN A 15 23.05 -7.26 -31.01
C GLN A 15 21.91 -8.19 -31.45
N LYS A 16 20.72 -8.05 -30.86
CA LYS A 16 19.57 -8.90 -31.22
C LYS A 16 19.09 -8.68 -32.65
N LEU A 17 19.12 -7.44 -33.14
CA LEU A 17 18.78 -7.13 -34.53
C LEU A 17 19.83 -7.67 -35.49
N LEU A 18 21.13 -7.49 -35.18
CA LEU A 18 22.23 -8.02 -35.99
C LEU A 18 22.22 -9.55 -36.02
N ASP A 19 22.03 -10.22 -34.88
CA ASP A 19 21.93 -11.67 -34.80
C ASP A 19 20.77 -12.20 -35.66
N TYR A 20 19.61 -11.54 -35.61
CA TYR A 20 18.40 -11.97 -36.31
C TYR A 20 18.48 -11.75 -37.83
N PHE A 21 19.04 -10.62 -38.25
CA PHE A 21 19.18 -10.28 -39.67
C PHE A 21 20.55 -10.69 -40.26
N ASN A 22 21.34 -11.46 -39.51
CA ASN A 22 22.65 -11.92 -39.98
C ASN A 22 22.51 -12.74 -41.28
N GLY A 23 23.38 -12.47 -42.25
CA GLY A 23 23.33 -13.11 -43.58
C GLY A 23 22.18 -12.63 -44.49
N THR A 24 21.34 -11.69 -44.04
CA THR A 24 20.30 -11.07 -44.89
C THR A 24 20.78 -9.73 -45.47
N VAL A 25 20.07 -9.25 -46.50
CA VAL A 25 20.30 -7.91 -47.08
C VAL A 25 20.07 -6.76 -46.09
N TYR A 26 19.44 -7.03 -44.94
CA TYR A 26 19.09 -6.04 -43.92
C TYR A 26 20.13 -5.91 -42.80
N CYS A 27 21.16 -6.77 -42.76
CA CYS A 27 22.18 -6.74 -41.71
C CYS A 27 22.88 -5.37 -41.63
N GLY A 28 23.15 -4.76 -42.80
CA GLY A 28 23.80 -3.46 -42.91
C GLY A 28 22.95 -2.26 -42.47
N CYS A 29 21.66 -2.44 -42.19
CA CYS A 29 20.75 -1.34 -41.90
C CYS A 29 20.88 -0.76 -40.48
N PHE A 30 21.57 -1.44 -39.56
CA PHE A 30 21.60 -1.06 -38.14
C PHE A 30 22.89 -0.36 -37.71
N THR A 31 23.92 -0.34 -38.55
CA THR A 31 25.23 0.26 -38.22
C THR A 31 25.68 1.21 -39.34
N GLU A 32 26.36 2.30 -38.98
CA GLU A 32 26.96 3.23 -39.96
C GLU A 32 28.01 2.46 -40.81
N PRO A 33 28.03 2.62 -42.15
CA PRO A 33 27.41 3.68 -42.96
C PRO A 33 25.94 3.45 -43.40
N TRP A 34 25.22 2.48 -42.81
CA TRP A 34 23.83 2.09 -43.11
C TRP A 34 23.60 1.63 -44.55
N LEU A 35 24.11 0.45 -44.85
CA LEU A 35 23.90 -0.19 -46.15
C LEU A 35 22.49 -0.79 -46.18
N CYS A 36 21.57 -0.11 -46.88
CA CYS A 36 20.16 -0.48 -46.93
C CYS A 36 19.70 -0.69 -48.38
N PRO A 37 18.83 -1.69 -48.63
CA PRO A 37 18.21 -1.84 -49.94
C PRO A 37 17.30 -0.65 -50.25
N ASP A 38 17.08 -0.39 -51.53
CA ASP A 38 16.09 0.59 -51.96
C ASP A 38 14.67 0.03 -51.79
N LEU A 39 13.79 0.85 -51.22
CA LEU A 39 12.38 0.51 -50.97
C LEU A 39 11.51 1.21 -52.01
N GLU A 40 10.43 0.53 -52.42
CA GLU A 40 9.45 1.08 -53.36
C GLU A 40 8.72 2.31 -52.81
N LYS A 41 8.49 2.34 -51.48
CA LYS A 41 7.74 3.42 -50.82
C LYS A 41 8.40 3.83 -49.51
N TYR A 42 8.62 5.13 -49.35
CA TYR A 42 9.13 5.70 -48.11
C TYR A 42 7.95 6.27 -47.32
N VAL A 43 7.79 5.79 -46.09
CA VAL A 43 6.78 6.29 -45.13
C VAL A 43 7.24 7.61 -44.53
N TRP A 44 8.54 7.75 -44.25
CA TRP A 44 9.13 8.97 -43.71
C TRP A 44 9.91 9.71 -44.79
N GLN A 45 9.51 10.95 -45.06
CA GLN A 45 10.13 11.82 -46.06
C GLN A 45 10.43 13.19 -45.43
N PRO A 46 11.65 13.40 -44.91
CA PRO A 46 12.02 14.67 -44.31
C PRO A 46 12.12 15.78 -45.35
N LYS A 47 11.88 17.03 -44.93
CA LYS A 47 11.90 18.20 -45.82
C LYS A 47 13.29 18.47 -46.42
N GLU A 48 14.34 18.28 -45.62
CA GLU A 48 15.72 18.37 -46.07
C GLU A 48 16.29 16.96 -46.25
N GLN A 49 16.71 16.63 -47.46
CA GLN A 49 17.28 15.32 -47.80
C GLN A 49 18.77 15.20 -47.40
N LYS A 50 19.11 15.65 -46.19
CA LYS A 50 20.46 15.47 -45.65
C LYS A 50 20.60 14.05 -45.11
N ASN A 51 21.74 13.41 -45.37
CA ASN A 51 22.06 12.05 -44.93
C ASN A 51 21.09 10.97 -45.46
N GLN A 52 21.08 10.79 -46.79
CA GLN A 52 20.26 9.80 -47.50
C GLN A 52 20.39 8.38 -46.94
N ALA A 53 21.59 7.97 -46.52
CA ALA A 53 21.81 6.66 -45.94
C ALA A 53 21.00 6.44 -44.65
N PHE A 54 20.93 7.45 -43.78
CA PHE A 54 20.11 7.37 -42.56
C PHE A 54 18.60 7.39 -42.87
N ILE A 55 18.15 8.17 -43.86
CA ILE A 55 16.75 8.19 -44.30
C ILE A 55 16.34 6.81 -44.83
N LYS A 56 17.20 6.18 -45.65
CA LYS A 56 17.04 4.80 -46.12
C LYS A 56 16.98 3.81 -44.95
N ALA A 57 17.86 3.95 -43.97
CA ALA A 57 17.90 3.10 -42.79
C ALA A 57 16.58 3.15 -42.00
N VAL A 58 16.09 4.35 -41.69
CA VAL A 58 14.83 4.53 -40.94
C VAL A 58 13.65 3.94 -41.70
N ASN A 59 13.53 4.21 -43.01
CA ASN A 59 12.46 3.63 -43.82
C ASN A 59 12.58 2.10 -43.92
N THR A 60 13.80 1.56 -43.93
CA THR A 60 14.02 0.11 -43.87
C THR A 60 13.58 -0.46 -42.52
N TRP A 61 13.86 0.20 -41.40
CA TRP A 61 13.36 -0.24 -40.09
C TRP A 61 11.83 -0.21 -40.03
N ILE A 62 11.18 0.80 -40.62
CA ILE A 62 9.71 0.88 -40.71
C ILE A 62 9.17 -0.29 -41.54
N TYR A 63 9.74 -0.55 -42.72
CA TYR A 63 9.37 -1.69 -43.55
C TYR A 63 9.52 -3.01 -42.80
N LEU A 64 10.67 -3.22 -42.14
CA LEU A 64 10.95 -4.44 -41.38
C LEU A 64 9.97 -4.66 -40.22
N ILE A 65 9.43 -3.60 -39.61
CA ILE A 65 8.39 -3.73 -38.58
C ILE A 65 7.13 -4.37 -39.16
N ASP A 66 6.72 -3.95 -40.35
CA ASP A 66 5.48 -4.41 -40.99
C ASP A 66 5.61 -5.84 -41.56
N VAL A 67 6.80 -6.24 -42.03
CA VAL A 67 7.01 -7.57 -42.63
C VAL A 67 7.51 -8.64 -41.64
N THR A 68 7.95 -8.25 -40.45
CA THR A 68 8.45 -9.22 -39.46
C THR A 68 7.32 -9.78 -38.62
N ASP A 69 7.03 -11.07 -38.71
CA ASP A 69 6.02 -11.73 -37.86
C ASP A 69 6.47 -11.94 -36.39
N ASN A 70 7.78 -11.81 -36.14
CA ASN A 70 8.34 -11.98 -34.81
C ASN A 70 8.11 -10.73 -33.94
N SER A 71 7.11 -10.79 -33.06
CA SER A 71 6.76 -9.71 -32.13
C SER A 71 7.91 -9.22 -31.23
N PHE A 72 8.88 -10.08 -30.90
CA PHE A 72 10.06 -9.67 -30.13
C PHE A 72 10.99 -8.79 -30.98
N ILE A 73 11.21 -9.18 -32.24
CA ILE A 73 12.02 -8.41 -33.17
C ILE A 73 11.34 -7.09 -33.55
N GLN A 74 10.01 -7.09 -33.76
CA GLN A 74 9.24 -5.86 -33.93
C GLN A 74 9.47 -4.89 -32.77
N ARG A 75 9.43 -5.36 -31.52
CA ARG A 75 9.75 -4.53 -30.35
C ARG A 75 11.17 -3.99 -30.39
N CYS A 76 12.16 -4.81 -30.76
CA CYS A 76 13.53 -4.36 -30.92
C CYS A 76 13.65 -3.27 -31.99
N LEU A 77 12.98 -3.42 -33.13
CA LEU A 77 12.96 -2.42 -34.20
C LEU A 77 12.34 -1.09 -33.72
N TYR A 78 11.20 -1.13 -33.03
CA TYR A 78 10.61 0.06 -32.42
C TYR A 78 11.52 0.72 -31.39
N GLN A 79 12.16 -0.06 -30.51
CA GLN A 79 13.15 0.45 -29.55
C GLN A 79 14.36 1.07 -30.26
N TRP A 80 14.77 0.49 -31.39
CA TRP A 80 15.86 1.02 -32.19
C TRP A 80 15.50 2.38 -32.79
N ILE A 81 14.27 2.55 -33.28
CA ILE A 81 13.73 3.86 -33.70
C ILE A 81 13.70 4.83 -32.51
N ASP A 82 13.20 4.41 -31.35
CA ASP A 82 13.15 5.25 -30.13
C ASP A 82 14.55 5.75 -29.73
N ILE A 83 15.58 4.89 -29.81
CA ILE A 83 16.98 5.25 -29.52
C ILE A 83 17.53 6.29 -30.51
N ASN A 84 17.09 6.23 -31.76
CA ASN A 84 17.54 7.12 -32.82
C ASN A 84 16.61 8.33 -33.05
N ASN A 85 15.61 8.54 -32.19
CA ASN A 85 14.60 9.58 -32.40
C ASN A 85 15.17 11.01 -32.50
N LEU A 86 16.26 11.30 -31.79
CA LEU A 86 16.92 12.61 -31.85
C LEU A 86 17.57 12.83 -33.22
N LYS A 87 18.17 11.78 -33.81
CA LYS A 87 18.71 11.85 -35.18
C LYS A 87 17.56 12.07 -36.17
N ILE A 88 16.44 11.37 -36.01
CA ILE A 88 15.23 11.56 -36.83
C ILE A 88 14.72 13.01 -36.76
N ILE A 89 14.51 13.54 -35.56
CA ILE A 89 14.07 14.93 -35.35
C ILE A 89 15.08 15.93 -35.92
N ASN A 90 16.39 15.71 -35.74
CA ASN A 90 17.41 16.61 -36.24
C ASN A 90 17.42 16.68 -37.77
N VAL A 91 17.15 15.57 -38.46
CA VAL A 91 17.02 15.55 -39.93
C VAL A 91 15.80 16.35 -40.38
N ASP A 92 14.68 16.27 -39.66
CA ASP A 92 13.46 17.02 -40.00
C ASP A 92 13.54 18.53 -39.69
N TYR A 93 14.26 18.92 -38.64
CA TYR A 93 14.18 20.28 -38.09
C TYR A 93 15.50 21.06 -38.03
N GLY A 94 16.65 20.45 -38.34
CA GLY A 94 17.94 21.05 -38.79
C GLY A 94 18.64 22.14 -37.96
N LYS A 95 17.96 22.90 -37.10
CA LYS A 95 18.43 24.16 -36.48
C LYS A 95 18.14 24.29 -34.98
N TYR A 96 17.55 23.28 -34.35
CA TYR A 96 17.26 23.35 -32.91
C TYR A 96 18.50 23.02 -32.08
N PRO A 97 18.77 23.76 -30.98
CA PRO A 97 19.89 23.47 -30.12
C PRO A 97 19.72 22.07 -29.49
N THR A 98 20.57 21.13 -29.91
CA THR A 98 20.71 19.77 -29.39
C THR A 98 21.13 19.70 -27.91
N VAL A 99 21.27 20.86 -27.24
CA VAL A 99 22.10 21.08 -26.05
C VAL A 99 21.50 20.51 -24.75
N ARG A 100 20.25 20.00 -24.74
CA ARG A 100 19.69 19.31 -23.54
C ARG A 100 18.77 18.14 -23.85
N LEU A 101 19.11 17.32 -24.84
CA LEU A 101 18.33 16.14 -25.17
C LEU A 101 18.70 14.99 -24.22
N MET A 102 17.91 14.80 -23.15
CA MET A 102 17.99 13.60 -22.30
C MET A 102 17.44 12.37 -23.04
N ASP A 103 17.81 11.17 -22.59
CA ASP A 103 17.21 9.92 -23.04
C ASP A 103 15.66 10.05 -23.07
N PHE A 104 15.03 9.67 -24.19
CA PHE A 104 13.61 9.89 -24.41
C PHE A 104 12.72 9.22 -23.35
N MET A 105 13.18 8.11 -22.77
CA MET A 105 12.57 7.45 -21.62
C MET A 105 13.54 7.38 -20.43
N ASP A 106 13.07 7.77 -19.24
CA ASP A 106 13.80 7.67 -17.98
C ASP A 106 13.15 6.66 -17.03
N ASP A 107 13.58 5.40 -17.14
CA ASP A 107 13.12 4.32 -16.27
C ASP A 107 13.47 4.52 -14.80
N ARG A 108 14.43 5.40 -14.45
CA ARG A 108 14.82 5.61 -13.05
C ARG A 108 13.68 6.18 -12.23
N VAL A 109 12.89 7.08 -12.83
CA VAL A 109 11.76 7.74 -12.18
C VAL A 109 10.65 6.73 -11.90
N THR A 110 10.43 5.76 -12.79
CA THR A 110 9.38 4.74 -12.61
C THR A 110 9.84 3.62 -11.66
N CYS A 111 11.03 3.04 -11.84
CA CYS A 111 11.51 1.92 -11.01
C CYS A 111 11.63 2.26 -9.50
N ARG A 112 11.84 3.53 -9.15
CA ARG A 112 11.95 3.98 -7.73
C ARG A 112 10.68 3.68 -6.92
N PHE A 113 9.51 3.66 -7.55
CA PHE A 113 8.24 3.56 -6.85
C PHE A 113 7.72 2.14 -6.70
N ILE A 114 8.32 1.13 -7.35
CA ILE A 114 7.85 -0.27 -7.29
C ILE A 114 7.79 -0.75 -5.83
N THR A 115 8.86 -0.58 -5.07
CA THR A 115 8.90 -0.98 -3.65
C THR A 115 7.84 -0.23 -2.82
N HIS A 116 7.61 1.04 -3.10
CA HIS A 116 6.63 1.85 -2.39
C HIS A 116 5.18 1.49 -2.75
N ILE A 117 4.90 1.14 -4.00
CA ILE A 117 3.59 0.62 -4.42
C ILE A 117 3.26 -0.64 -3.61
N ILE A 118 4.24 -1.54 -3.46
CA ILE A 118 4.10 -2.78 -2.71
C ILE A 118 3.86 -2.54 -1.22
N MET A 119 4.53 -1.55 -0.62
CA MET A 119 4.41 -1.30 0.82
C MET A 119 3.23 -0.40 1.20
N ASP A 120 2.91 0.60 0.38
CA ASP A 120 2.01 1.69 0.77
C ASP A 120 0.67 1.69 0.02
N ILE A 121 0.59 1.03 -1.15
CA ILE A 121 -0.62 1.00 -1.99
C ILE A 121 -1.35 -0.34 -1.90
N LEU A 122 -0.62 -1.45 -1.88
CA LEU A 122 -1.19 -2.81 -1.86
C LEU A 122 -1.75 -3.19 -0.48
N PRO A 123 -1.06 -2.96 0.65
CA PRO A 123 -1.70 -2.85 1.95
C PRO A 123 -2.48 -1.53 1.96
N PRO A 124 -3.81 -1.54 2.15
CA PRO A 124 -4.58 -0.31 2.08
C PRO A 124 -4.24 0.61 3.26
N CYS A 125 -3.27 1.50 3.09
CA CYS A 125 -2.89 2.46 4.11
C CYS A 125 -3.81 3.70 4.03
N LYS A 126 -4.46 4.05 5.15
CA LYS A 126 -5.37 5.20 5.22
C LYS A 126 -4.66 6.57 5.13
N GLN A 127 -3.32 6.60 5.22
CA GLN A 127 -2.50 7.82 5.35
C GLN A 127 -1.48 7.99 4.21
N THR A 128 -1.90 7.99 2.95
CA THR A 128 -0.99 8.26 1.81
C THR A 128 -0.87 9.74 1.43
N LYS A 129 -1.80 10.60 1.88
CA LYS A 129 -1.81 12.04 1.54
C LYS A 129 -0.56 12.78 2.00
N ASP A 130 0.00 12.41 3.16
CA ASP A 130 1.07 13.20 3.81
C ASP A 130 2.49 12.69 3.54
N LYS A 131 2.67 11.65 2.71
CA LYS A 131 4.00 11.00 2.54
C LYS A 131 4.61 11.13 1.15
N ASN A 132 3.82 11.02 0.07
CA ASN A 132 4.35 11.12 -1.29
C ASN A 132 3.23 11.39 -2.32
N LYS A 133 3.39 12.45 -3.14
CA LYS A 133 2.41 12.91 -4.14
C LYS A 133 2.14 11.86 -5.23
N ILE A 134 3.18 11.17 -5.73
CA ILE A 134 3.08 10.10 -6.73
C ILE A 134 2.32 8.89 -6.16
N LEU A 135 2.64 8.46 -4.93
CA LEU A 135 1.91 7.36 -4.29
C LEU A 135 0.45 7.71 -4.04
N HIS A 136 0.14 8.96 -3.74
CA HIS A 136 -1.25 9.40 -3.63
C HIS A 136 -1.97 9.32 -4.99
N LEU A 137 -1.36 9.77 -6.10
CA LEU A 137 -1.90 9.61 -7.46
C LEU A 137 -2.14 8.14 -7.83
N LEU A 138 -1.16 7.27 -7.60
CA LEU A 138 -1.28 5.84 -7.86
C LEU A 138 -2.34 5.17 -6.98
N SER A 139 -2.50 5.63 -5.72
CA SER A 139 -3.56 5.14 -4.84
C SER A 139 -4.96 5.50 -5.35
N LYS A 140 -5.11 6.53 -6.19
CA LYS A 140 -6.38 6.89 -6.85
C LYS A 140 -6.67 5.99 -8.05
N ALA A 141 -5.62 5.59 -8.78
CA ALA A 141 -5.71 4.64 -9.91
C ALA A 141 -6.00 3.20 -9.46
N CYS A 142 -5.68 2.84 -8.22
CA CYS A 142 -5.94 1.52 -7.65
C CYS A 142 -7.43 1.16 -7.68
N PRO A 143 -7.83 -0.10 -8.00
CA PRO A 143 -9.23 -0.41 -8.32
C PRO A 143 -10.18 -0.29 -7.12
N LYS A 144 -9.64 -0.20 -5.89
CA LYS A 144 -10.36 0.11 -4.63
C LYS A 144 -10.86 1.55 -4.52
N ARG A 145 -10.09 2.50 -5.04
CA ARG A 145 -10.35 3.93 -4.94
C ARG A 145 -10.56 4.56 -6.30
N CYS A 146 -10.73 3.75 -7.34
CA CYS A 146 -10.89 4.14 -8.74
C CYS A 146 -12.03 5.17 -8.90
N GLN A 147 -11.70 6.40 -8.57
CA GLN A 147 -12.53 7.57 -8.44
C GLN A 147 -11.74 8.66 -9.12
N ILE A 148 -12.16 8.98 -10.34
CA ILE A 148 -11.55 10.05 -11.13
C ILE A 148 -11.89 11.44 -10.59
N ARG A 149 -12.81 11.53 -9.62
CA ARG A 149 -13.23 12.79 -8.99
C ARG A 149 -12.02 13.55 -8.45
N ASN A 150 -11.92 14.82 -8.86
CA ASN A 150 -10.89 15.77 -8.47
C ASN A 150 -9.48 15.35 -8.91
N LEU A 151 -9.32 14.36 -9.79
CA LEU A 151 -8.00 13.98 -10.30
C LEU A 151 -7.36 15.15 -11.06
N LYS A 152 -8.17 15.91 -11.83
CA LYS A 152 -7.75 17.15 -12.49
C LYS A 152 -7.06 18.13 -11.53
N GLU A 153 -7.72 18.46 -10.41
CA GLU A 153 -7.19 19.38 -9.40
C GLU A 153 -5.92 18.83 -8.76
N ILE A 154 -5.91 17.55 -8.40
CA ILE A 154 -4.77 16.90 -7.74
C ILE A 154 -3.55 16.87 -8.68
N VAL A 155 -3.73 16.46 -9.93
CA VAL A 155 -2.65 16.41 -10.93
C VAL A 155 -2.11 17.81 -11.18
N HIS A 156 -2.99 18.79 -11.37
CA HIS A 156 -2.57 20.17 -11.57
C HIS A 156 -1.76 20.68 -10.38
N GLN A 157 -2.28 20.56 -9.15
CA GLN A 157 -1.58 20.98 -7.94
C GLN A 157 -0.22 20.29 -7.78
N TYR A 158 -0.16 18.97 -8.04
CA TYR A 158 1.06 18.20 -7.80
C TYR A 158 2.11 18.42 -8.87
N ALA A 159 1.72 18.50 -10.15
CA ALA A 159 2.64 18.79 -11.25
C ALA A 159 3.17 20.23 -11.18
N THR A 160 2.38 21.20 -10.70
CA THR A 160 2.85 22.57 -10.42
C THR A 160 3.87 22.59 -9.30
N ALA A 161 3.57 21.92 -8.18
CA ALA A 161 4.35 22.03 -6.94
C ALA A 161 5.48 20.99 -6.77
N ASP A 162 5.61 19.98 -7.63
CA ASP A 162 6.63 18.95 -7.53
C ASP A 162 7.14 18.47 -8.90
N THR A 163 8.42 18.74 -9.16
CA THR A 163 9.11 18.37 -10.39
C THR A 163 9.21 16.85 -10.57
N GLU A 164 9.34 16.07 -9.49
CA GLU A 164 9.42 14.60 -9.58
C GLU A 164 8.08 14.03 -10.04
N THR A 165 6.96 14.50 -9.46
CA THR A 165 5.61 14.13 -9.91
C THR A 165 5.36 14.48 -11.37
N TYR A 166 5.75 15.68 -11.81
CA TYR A 166 5.61 16.09 -13.21
C TYR A 166 6.39 15.18 -14.16
N ARG A 167 7.68 14.91 -13.86
CA ARG A 167 8.49 13.97 -14.66
C ARG A 167 7.89 12.57 -14.68
N PHE A 168 7.43 12.08 -13.53
CA PHE A 168 6.77 10.79 -13.43
C PHE A 168 5.54 10.69 -14.34
N LEU A 169 4.69 11.73 -14.37
CA LEU A 169 3.52 11.75 -15.25
C LEU A 169 3.92 11.68 -16.72
N LEU A 170 4.91 12.45 -17.16
CA LEU A 170 5.41 12.40 -18.53
C LEU A 170 5.94 11.01 -18.90
N GLU A 171 6.70 10.37 -18.02
CA GLU A 171 7.25 9.04 -18.29
C GLU A 171 6.17 7.97 -18.35
N VAL A 172 5.18 8.02 -17.45
CA VAL A 172 4.04 7.11 -17.48
C VAL A 172 3.20 7.33 -18.75
N MET A 173 2.99 8.58 -19.17
CA MET A 173 2.31 8.88 -20.45
C MET A 173 3.06 8.32 -21.64
N LYS A 174 4.38 8.58 -21.75
CA LYS A 174 5.20 8.07 -22.86
C LYS A 174 5.12 6.55 -22.95
N LYS A 175 5.34 5.83 -21.84
CA LYS A 175 5.28 4.36 -21.83
C LYS A 175 3.92 3.83 -22.26
N SER A 176 2.86 4.49 -21.81
CA SER A 176 1.49 4.11 -22.11
C SER A 176 1.11 4.43 -23.57
N ILE A 177 1.52 5.57 -24.12
CA ILE A 177 1.24 5.92 -25.52
C ILE A 177 2.03 5.02 -26.48
N PHE A 178 3.30 4.81 -26.20
CA PHE A 178 4.21 4.06 -27.08
C PHE A 178 4.02 2.54 -26.99
N GLY A 179 3.34 2.04 -25.93
CA GLY A 179 3.15 0.62 -25.71
C GLY A 179 4.43 -0.10 -25.30
N THR A 180 5.32 0.56 -24.56
CA THR A 180 6.64 0.00 -24.21
C THR A 180 6.61 -0.93 -23.00
N TYR A 181 5.45 -1.09 -22.34
CA TYR A 181 5.29 -2.09 -21.29
C TYR A 181 5.39 -3.51 -21.88
N HIS A 182 5.93 -4.44 -21.10
CA HIS A 182 6.09 -5.83 -21.55
C HIS A 182 4.76 -6.51 -21.90
N HIS A 183 3.67 -6.07 -21.28
CA HIS A 183 2.34 -6.64 -21.44
C HIS A 183 1.51 -6.03 -22.57
N ALA A 184 1.90 -4.86 -23.09
CA ALA A 184 1.19 -4.20 -24.18
C ALA A 184 1.28 -5.05 -25.45
N LYS A 185 0.17 -5.29 -26.15
CA LYS A 185 0.17 -6.04 -27.41
C LYS A 185 0.27 -5.12 -28.61
N GLU A 186 -0.25 -3.91 -28.46
CA GLU A 186 -0.25 -2.89 -29.51
C GLU A 186 0.83 -1.86 -29.21
N MET A 187 1.68 -1.62 -30.20
CA MET A 187 2.68 -0.56 -30.16
C MET A 187 2.24 0.58 -31.07
N LEU A 188 2.68 1.78 -30.73
CA LEU A 188 2.43 2.95 -31.55
C LEU A 188 3.21 2.83 -32.88
N CYS A 189 2.56 3.12 -34.01
CA CYS A 189 3.21 3.07 -35.33
C CYS A 189 4.19 4.23 -35.52
N PHE A 190 5.07 4.13 -36.52
CA PHE A 190 6.11 5.14 -36.73
C PHE A 190 5.53 6.55 -36.94
N GLU A 191 4.47 6.67 -37.72
CA GLU A 191 3.82 7.94 -38.05
C GLU A 191 3.37 8.66 -36.77
N ALA A 192 2.67 7.94 -35.90
CA ALA A 192 2.29 8.49 -34.60
C ALA A 192 3.51 8.80 -33.73
N ARG A 193 4.48 7.86 -33.61
CA ARG A 193 5.70 8.04 -32.79
C ARG A 193 6.45 9.29 -33.15
N HIS A 194 6.63 9.56 -34.44
CA HIS A 194 7.35 10.73 -34.92
C HIS A 194 6.71 12.03 -34.40
N ILE A 195 5.39 12.14 -34.49
CA ILE A 195 4.63 13.29 -33.98
C ILE A 195 4.81 13.42 -32.46
N PHE A 196 4.75 12.31 -31.74
CA PHE A 196 4.95 12.30 -30.29
C PHE A 196 6.38 12.61 -29.87
N TYR A 197 7.40 12.25 -30.64
CA TYR A 197 8.78 12.67 -30.36
C TYR A 197 8.89 14.18 -30.34
N VAL A 198 8.41 14.84 -31.40
CA VAL A 198 8.41 16.30 -31.54
C VAL A 198 7.61 16.93 -30.38
N MET A 199 6.40 16.44 -30.12
CA MET A 199 5.55 16.97 -29.04
C MET A 199 6.18 16.82 -27.66
N PHE A 200 6.69 15.63 -27.31
CA PHE A 200 7.31 15.42 -26.00
C PHE A 200 8.61 16.18 -25.83
N GLN A 201 9.36 16.38 -26.93
CA GLN A 201 10.65 17.06 -26.89
C GLN A 201 10.51 18.59 -26.84
N PHE A 202 9.59 19.17 -27.61
CA PHE A 202 9.49 20.62 -27.78
C PHE A 202 8.34 21.27 -27.01
N GLN A 203 7.27 20.53 -26.69
CA GLN A 203 6.08 21.10 -26.06
C GLN A 203 5.88 20.57 -24.64
N MET A 204 5.74 19.25 -24.46
CA MET A 204 5.36 18.67 -23.15
C MET A 204 6.45 18.74 -22.10
N GLN A 205 7.72 18.99 -22.47
CA GLN A 205 8.80 19.30 -21.52
C GLN A 205 8.63 20.66 -20.85
N ASN A 206 7.88 21.59 -21.48
CA ASN A 206 7.48 22.82 -20.84
C ASN A 206 6.29 22.52 -19.91
N ARG A 207 6.52 22.74 -18.61
CA ARG A 207 5.53 22.48 -17.57
C ARG A 207 4.26 23.30 -17.76
N ASP A 208 4.38 24.57 -18.12
CA ASP A 208 3.22 25.46 -18.28
C ASP A 208 2.37 25.04 -19.48
N PHE A 209 3.02 24.59 -20.56
CA PHE A 209 2.33 23.99 -21.69
C PHE A 209 1.56 22.74 -21.26
N PHE A 210 2.22 21.79 -20.58
CA PHE A 210 1.57 20.58 -20.08
C PHE A 210 0.37 20.89 -19.18
N LEU A 211 0.51 21.83 -18.24
CA LEU A 211 -0.55 22.20 -17.30
C LEU A 211 -1.75 22.83 -18.03
N LYS A 212 -1.51 23.70 -19.02
CA LYS A 212 -2.57 24.30 -19.86
C LYS A 212 -3.26 23.25 -20.72
N TRP A 213 -2.48 22.41 -21.41
CA TRP A 213 -2.99 21.30 -22.23
C TRP A 213 -3.88 20.37 -21.40
N PHE A 214 -3.42 19.96 -20.21
CA PHE A 214 -4.17 19.09 -19.31
C PHE A 214 -5.45 19.76 -18.77
N GLN A 215 -5.40 21.06 -18.43
CA GLN A 215 -6.54 21.78 -17.87
C GLN A 215 -7.63 22.10 -18.89
N ASN A 216 -7.25 22.61 -20.06
CA ASN A 216 -8.19 23.14 -21.04
C ASN A 216 -9.04 22.03 -21.66
N ASN A 217 -8.43 20.88 -21.93
CA ASN A 217 -9.09 19.77 -22.63
C ASN A 217 -9.57 18.65 -21.68
N ASN A 218 -9.40 18.83 -20.36
CA ASN A 218 -9.88 17.90 -19.33
C ASN A 218 -9.36 16.45 -19.47
N HIS A 219 -8.07 16.29 -19.78
CA HIS A 219 -7.40 15.00 -20.05
C HIS A 219 -7.20 14.07 -18.83
N GLN A 220 -8.06 14.20 -17.82
CA GLN A 220 -7.96 13.42 -16.59
C GLN A 220 -8.23 11.93 -16.81
N VAL A 221 -9.07 11.55 -17.78
CA VAL A 221 -9.39 10.14 -18.04
C VAL A 221 -8.20 9.44 -18.64
N PHE A 222 -7.56 10.08 -19.62
CA PHE A 222 -6.33 9.55 -20.20
C PHE A 222 -5.22 9.35 -19.16
N ILE A 223 -4.90 10.37 -18.37
CA ILE A 223 -3.86 10.28 -17.32
C ILE A 223 -4.22 9.18 -16.31
N PHE A 224 -5.51 9.05 -15.99
CA PHE A 224 -5.98 8.02 -15.08
C PHE A 224 -5.69 6.60 -15.59
N PHE A 225 -5.90 6.34 -16.88
CA PHE A 225 -5.59 5.05 -17.48
C PHE A 225 -4.07 4.80 -17.62
N CYS A 226 -3.28 5.83 -17.92
CA CYS A 226 -1.81 5.71 -17.91
C CYS A 226 -1.30 5.29 -16.53
N LEU A 227 -1.81 5.91 -15.45
CA LEU A 227 -1.46 5.54 -14.07
C LEU A 227 -1.87 4.10 -13.74
N LYS A 228 -2.98 3.60 -14.29
CA LYS A 228 -3.43 2.21 -14.10
C LYS A 228 -2.54 1.21 -14.82
N GLU A 229 -2.20 1.50 -16.08
CA GLU A 229 -1.34 0.61 -16.88
C GLU A 229 0.04 0.49 -16.23
N TYR A 230 0.59 1.62 -15.77
CA TYR A 230 1.80 1.64 -14.96
C TYR A 230 1.67 0.81 -13.68
N LEU A 231 0.53 0.89 -12.97
CA LEU A 231 0.31 0.11 -11.75
C LEU A 231 0.29 -1.40 -12.04
N CYS A 232 -0.32 -1.82 -13.14
CA CYS A 232 -0.33 -3.22 -13.58
C CYS A 232 1.09 -3.70 -13.86
N ASP A 233 1.87 -2.90 -14.60
CA ASP A 233 3.28 -3.21 -14.88
C ASP A 233 4.11 -3.33 -13.60
N ALA A 234 4.00 -2.36 -12.70
CA ALA A 234 4.77 -2.33 -11.45
C ALA A 234 4.51 -3.57 -10.57
N ILE A 235 3.27 -4.07 -10.55
CA ILE A 235 2.91 -5.29 -9.80
C ILE A 235 3.45 -6.54 -10.50
N ARG A 236 3.35 -6.63 -11.83
CA ARG A 236 3.90 -7.75 -12.62
C ARG A 236 5.41 -7.90 -12.46
N GLN A 237 6.12 -6.79 -12.29
CA GLN A 237 7.57 -6.80 -12.05
C GLN A 237 7.97 -7.51 -10.75
N VAL A 238 7.05 -7.72 -9.80
CA VAL A 238 7.31 -8.43 -8.55
C VAL A 238 6.39 -9.64 -8.41
N LYS A 239 6.87 -10.79 -8.92
CA LYS A 239 6.12 -12.06 -8.99
C LYS A 239 5.42 -12.45 -7.68
N SER A 240 6.14 -12.42 -6.55
CA SER A 240 5.58 -12.80 -5.24
C SER A 240 4.38 -11.93 -4.82
N VAL A 241 4.40 -10.66 -5.19
CA VAL A 241 3.31 -9.72 -4.93
C VAL A 241 2.16 -9.98 -5.89
N ASN A 242 2.46 -10.18 -7.18
CA ASN A 242 1.45 -10.53 -8.18
C ASN A 242 0.70 -11.80 -7.78
N ASP A 243 1.40 -12.88 -7.41
CA ASP A 243 0.82 -14.16 -7.00
C ASP A 243 -0.09 -14.01 -5.77
N PHE A 244 0.33 -13.21 -4.78
CA PHE A 244 -0.48 -12.93 -3.59
C PHE A 244 -1.77 -12.17 -3.91
N ILE A 245 -1.66 -11.13 -4.74
CA ILE A 245 -2.77 -10.26 -5.12
C ILE A 245 -3.74 -11.01 -6.03
N GLU A 246 -3.23 -11.84 -6.94
CA GLU A 246 -4.04 -12.70 -7.78
C GLU A 246 -4.89 -13.64 -6.93
N LYS A 247 -4.25 -14.40 -6.02
CA LYS A 247 -4.96 -15.32 -5.12
C LYS A 247 -6.00 -14.61 -4.26
N LYS A 248 -5.71 -13.40 -3.80
CA LYS A 248 -6.56 -12.68 -2.85
C LYS A 248 -7.68 -11.88 -3.51
N TRP A 249 -7.46 -11.35 -4.71
CA TRP A 249 -8.29 -10.31 -5.32
C TRP A 249 -8.59 -10.51 -6.81
N LYS A 250 -8.13 -11.59 -7.45
CA LYS A 250 -8.32 -11.85 -8.89
C LYS A 250 -7.86 -10.67 -9.74
N TRP A 251 -6.62 -10.23 -9.51
CA TRP A 251 -6.02 -9.05 -10.11
C TRP A 251 -6.02 -9.07 -11.63
N SER A 252 -5.86 -10.25 -12.21
CA SER A 252 -5.92 -10.55 -13.64
C SER A 252 -7.13 -9.91 -14.34
N ILE A 253 -8.29 -9.81 -13.68
CA ILE A 253 -9.48 -9.17 -14.24
C ILE A 253 -9.25 -7.66 -14.45
N PHE A 254 -8.65 -6.97 -13.45
CA PHE A 254 -8.32 -5.55 -13.54
C PHE A 254 -7.26 -5.33 -14.62
N ASP A 255 -6.21 -6.14 -14.53
CA ASP A 255 -5.04 -6.06 -15.37
C ASP A 255 -5.44 -6.21 -16.85
N ASN A 256 -6.14 -7.29 -17.19
CA ASN A 256 -6.61 -7.55 -18.55
C ASN A 256 -7.53 -6.42 -19.07
N GLN A 257 -8.41 -5.86 -18.24
CA GLN A 257 -9.26 -4.74 -18.64
C GLN A 257 -8.42 -3.50 -18.97
N VAL A 258 -7.44 -3.15 -18.14
CA VAL A 258 -6.58 -1.98 -18.36
C VAL A 258 -5.73 -2.17 -19.61
N VAL A 259 -5.07 -3.33 -19.76
CA VAL A 259 -4.23 -3.62 -20.92
C VAL A 259 -5.03 -3.57 -22.21
N TYR A 260 -6.20 -4.23 -22.24
CA TYR A 260 -7.09 -4.19 -23.40
C TYR A 260 -7.52 -2.76 -23.76
N SER A 261 -7.87 -1.95 -22.76
CA SER A 261 -8.29 -0.56 -22.96
C SER A 261 -7.18 0.29 -23.56
N MET A 262 -5.95 0.10 -23.08
CA MET A 262 -4.79 0.86 -23.55
C MET A 262 -4.29 0.39 -24.92
N ASP A 263 -4.36 -0.90 -25.21
CA ASP A 263 -4.09 -1.45 -26.55
C ASP A 263 -5.11 -0.92 -27.57
N ALA A 264 -6.40 -0.90 -27.23
CA ALA A 264 -7.44 -0.34 -28.09
C ALA A 264 -7.27 1.17 -28.31
N MET A 265 -6.86 1.92 -27.28
CA MET A 265 -6.50 3.33 -27.42
C MET A 265 -5.33 3.52 -28.41
N ARG A 266 -4.27 2.71 -28.31
CA ARG A 266 -3.14 2.74 -29.26
C ARG A 266 -3.58 2.41 -30.68
N LYS A 267 -4.50 1.46 -30.88
CA LYS A 267 -5.10 1.19 -32.21
C LYS A 267 -5.83 2.38 -32.81
N ILE A 268 -6.60 3.09 -32.00
CA ILE A 268 -7.32 4.31 -32.43
C ILE A 268 -6.30 5.35 -32.89
N ILE A 269 -5.26 5.61 -32.09
CA ILE A 269 -4.21 6.58 -32.45
C ILE A 269 -3.47 6.15 -33.72
N ASN A 270 -3.08 4.88 -33.85
CA ASN A 270 -2.43 4.37 -35.06
C ASN A 270 -3.31 4.55 -36.31
N THR A 271 -4.62 4.32 -36.17
CA THR A 271 -5.56 4.50 -37.29
C THR A 271 -5.64 5.96 -37.72
N ILE A 272 -5.71 6.89 -36.77
CA ILE A 272 -5.71 8.33 -37.04
C ILE A 272 -4.39 8.74 -37.70
N ALA A 273 -3.25 8.32 -37.14
CA ALA A 273 -1.93 8.69 -37.64
C ALA A 273 -1.69 8.24 -39.09
N LYS A 274 -2.13 7.03 -39.44
CA LYS A 274 -1.99 6.49 -40.80
C LYS A 274 -2.91 7.17 -41.82
N ARG A 275 -4.11 7.61 -41.41
CA ARG A 275 -5.08 8.27 -42.31
C ARG A 275 -4.83 9.77 -42.44
N GLU A 276 -4.45 10.41 -41.35
CA GLU A 276 -4.50 11.86 -41.18
C GLU A 276 -3.25 12.41 -40.49
N TYR A 277 -2.07 12.00 -40.98
CA TYR A 277 -0.76 12.38 -40.43
C TYR A 277 -0.61 13.90 -40.18
N SER A 278 -1.14 14.73 -41.09
CA SER A 278 -1.09 16.19 -40.99
C SER A 278 -2.07 16.80 -39.98
N LEU A 279 -3.19 16.12 -39.67
CA LEU A 279 -4.21 16.62 -38.73
C LEU A 279 -3.81 16.37 -37.27
N MET A 280 -3.06 15.31 -36.98
CA MET A 280 -2.50 15.07 -35.64
C MET A 280 -1.59 16.21 -35.13
N HIS A 281 -0.99 16.99 -36.04
CA HIS A 281 -0.22 18.18 -35.68
C HIS A 281 -1.09 19.40 -35.29
N ARG A 282 -2.38 19.42 -35.64
CA ARG A 282 -3.26 20.59 -35.56
C ARG A 282 -4.44 20.42 -34.59
N SER A 283 -4.84 19.19 -34.26
CA SER A 283 -5.99 18.90 -33.39
C SER A 283 -5.58 18.33 -32.04
N ASP A 284 -6.53 18.30 -31.10
CA ASP A 284 -6.37 17.59 -29.83
C ASP A 284 -6.39 16.08 -30.08
N TRP A 285 -5.21 15.54 -30.42
CA TRP A 285 -4.96 14.16 -30.87
C TRP A 285 -5.46 13.08 -29.90
N ILE A 286 -5.68 13.42 -28.64
CA ILE A 286 -6.13 12.47 -27.62
C ILE A 286 -7.64 12.50 -27.39
N SER A 287 -8.35 13.53 -27.86
CA SER A 287 -9.79 13.69 -27.62
C SER A 287 -10.60 12.46 -28.10
N SER A 288 -10.28 11.93 -29.28
CA SER A 288 -10.94 10.73 -29.83
C SER A 288 -10.64 9.47 -29.01
N ALA A 289 -9.39 9.29 -28.59
CA ALA A 289 -8.98 8.20 -27.70
C ALA A 289 -9.61 8.32 -26.30
N GLU A 290 -9.74 9.55 -25.79
CA GLU A 290 -10.27 9.82 -24.46
C GLU A 290 -11.80 9.62 -24.39
N SER A 291 -12.52 9.90 -25.47
CA SER A 291 -13.95 9.56 -25.59
C SER A 291 -14.18 8.05 -25.39
N PHE A 292 -13.36 7.22 -26.04
CA PHE A 292 -13.38 5.76 -25.87
C PHE A 292 -13.05 5.35 -24.42
N LEU A 293 -11.95 5.87 -23.86
CA LEU A 293 -11.57 5.57 -22.47
C LEU A 293 -12.64 6.03 -21.46
N SER A 294 -13.36 7.12 -21.76
CA SER A 294 -14.46 7.62 -20.94
C SER A 294 -15.64 6.66 -20.90
N GLN A 295 -15.97 6.02 -22.04
CA GLN A 295 -17.00 4.98 -22.09
C GLN A 295 -16.60 3.77 -21.24
N ILE A 296 -15.36 3.28 -21.37
CA ILE A 296 -14.85 2.17 -20.57
C ILE A 296 -14.84 2.52 -19.08
N SER A 297 -14.47 3.76 -18.73
CA SER A 297 -14.44 4.19 -17.34
C SER A 297 -15.82 4.09 -16.66
N LYS A 298 -16.93 4.21 -17.41
CA LYS A 298 -18.29 4.03 -16.86
C LYS A 298 -18.59 2.56 -16.53
N GLN A 299 -18.01 1.63 -17.28
CA GLN A 299 -18.20 0.18 -17.15
C GLN A 299 -17.15 -0.49 -16.23
N HIS A 300 -16.32 0.32 -15.55
CA HIS A 300 -15.15 -0.18 -14.84
C HIS A 300 -15.50 -1.13 -13.67
N ILE A 301 -14.79 -2.25 -13.59
CA ILE A 301 -15.03 -3.29 -12.58
C ILE A 301 -14.48 -2.80 -11.23
N LYS A 302 -15.33 -2.79 -10.20
CA LYS A 302 -14.93 -2.51 -8.82
C LYS A 302 -14.43 -3.81 -8.16
N LEU A 303 -13.23 -4.26 -8.52
CA LEU A 303 -12.65 -5.52 -7.98
C LEU A 303 -12.41 -5.48 -6.47
N PHE A 304 -12.22 -4.28 -5.93
CA PHE A 304 -12.04 -4.05 -4.51
C PHE A 304 -13.24 -3.28 -3.96
N ARG A 305 -14.44 -3.85 -4.06
CA ARG A 305 -15.51 -3.39 -3.16
C ARG A 305 -15.06 -3.70 -1.75
N THR A 306 -14.60 -2.68 -1.03
CA THR A 306 -14.61 -2.71 0.42
C THR A 306 -16.08 -2.74 0.87
N SER A 307 -16.75 -3.89 0.76
CA SER A 307 -17.35 -4.36 1.99
C SER A 307 -16.18 -4.47 2.96
N SER A 308 -16.26 -3.89 4.15
CA SER A 308 -15.22 -4.10 5.16
C SER A 308 -14.83 -5.58 5.10
N ASN A 309 -13.53 -5.90 5.15
CA ASN A 309 -13.03 -7.26 5.35
C ASN A 309 -13.50 -7.83 6.72
N THR A 310 -14.69 -7.46 7.21
CA THR A 310 -15.44 -8.34 8.08
C THR A 310 -15.76 -9.57 7.24
N SER A 311 -15.08 -10.65 7.59
CA SER A 311 -15.36 -11.99 7.08
C SER A 311 -16.86 -12.27 7.16
N TYR A 312 -17.33 -13.26 6.40
CA TYR A 312 -18.68 -13.76 6.52
C TYR A 312 -19.06 -14.00 8.00
N LEU A 313 -18.20 -14.65 8.77
CA LEU A 313 -18.39 -14.90 10.20
C LEU A 313 -18.51 -13.62 11.03
N SER A 314 -17.73 -12.57 10.74
CA SER A 314 -17.84 -11.30 11.45
C SER A 314 -19.13 -10.52 11.09
N LYS A 315 -19.60 -10.65 9.85
CA LYS A 315 -20.91 -10.12 9.43
C LYS A 315 -22.02 -10.89 10.15
N LEU A 316 -21.95 -12.22 10.17
CA LEU A 316 -22.90 -13.08 10.84
C LEU A 316 -22.92 -12.81 12.36
N GLU A 317 -21.77 -12.69 13.02
CA GLU A 317 -21.63 -12.27 14.43
C GLU A 317 -22.38 -10.95 14.68
N THR A 318 -22.24 -9.98 13.77
CA THR A 318 -22.90 -8.67 13.89
C THR A 318 -24.42 -8.77 13.72
N VAL A 319 -24.89 -9.57 12.75
CA VAL A 319 -26.33 -9.77 12.50
C VAL A 319 -26.98 -10.50 13.67
N LEU A 320 -26.38 -11.59 14.14
CA LEU A 320 -26.82 -12.34 15.32
C LEU A 320 -26.86 -11.44 16.55
N ASN A 321 -25.81 -10.65 16.77
CA ASN A 321 -25.75 -9.73 17.90
C ASN A 321 -26.83 -8.65 17.82
N LYS A 322 -27.14 -8.13 16.63
CA LYS A 322 -28.22 -7.15 16.44
C LYS A 322 -29.58 -7.76 16.78
N TYR A 323 -29.85 -8.97 16.30
CA TYR A 323 -31.09 -9.68 16.56
C TYR A 323 -31.29 -9.95 18.06
N LEU A 324 -30.30 -10.56 18.72
CA LEU A 324 -30.34 -10.86 20.16
C LEU A 324 -30.57 -9.62 21.03
N ILE A 325 -30.00 -8.47 20.65
CA ILE A 325 -30.20 -7.19 21.36
C ILE A 325 -31.61 -6.64 21.15
N THR A 326 -32.16 -6.75 19.94
CA THR A 326 -33.53 -6.29 19.64
C THR A 326 -34.54 -7.08 20.47
N GLU A 327 -34.37 -8.39 20.54
CA GLU A 327 -35.27 -9.31 21.28
C GLU A 327 -35.01 -9.32 22.80
N ASN A 328 -34.06 -8.52 23.30
CA ASN A 328 -33.61 -8.53 24.70
C ASN A 328 -33.27 -9.93 25.24
N ALA A 329 -32.83 -10.85 24.37
CA ALA A 329 -32.50 -12.20 24.76
C ALA A 329 -31.33 -12.18 25.78
N GLN A 330 -31.50 -12.87 26.91
CA GLN A 330 -30.45 -13.07 27.92
C GLN A 330 -29.98 -14.53 27.94
N PRO A 331 -29.34 -15.02 26.86
CA PRO A 331 -28.86 -16.40 26.83
C PRO A 331 -27.62 -16.54 27.73
N ILE A 332 -27.72 -17.46 28.69
CA ILE A 332 -26.59 -17.88 29.53
C ILE A 332 -25.90 -19.04 28.80
N ILE A 333 -24.68 -18.82 28.31
CA ILE A 333 -23.85 -19.95 27.89
C ILE A 333 -23.15 -20.51 29.12
N LYS A 334 -23.45 -21.77 29.39
CA LYS A 334 -22.74 -22.64 30.33
C LYS A 334 -21.23 -22.58 30.07
N HIS A 335 -20.44 -22.36 31.12
CA HIS A 335 -18.99 -22.17 31.03
C HIS A 335 -18.29 -23.36 30.33
N GLU A 336 -18.83 -24.56 30.52
CA GLU A 336 -18.40 -25.83 29.94
C GLU A 336 -18.40 -25.79 28.40
N ILE A 337 -19.44 -25.22 27.79
CA ILE A 337 -19.58 -25.12 26.33
C ILE A 337 -18.52 -24.16 25.76
N LYS A 338 -18.23 -23.06 26.45
CA LYS A 338 -17.14 -22.14 26.03
C LYS A 338 -15.79 -22.84 26.07
N GLN A 339 -15.51 -23.57 27.16
CA GLN A 339 -14.26 -24.31 27.30
C GLN A 339 -14.13 -25.41 26.24
N PHE A 340 -15.24 -26.08 25.91
CA PHE A 340 -15.30 -27.05 24.83
C PHE A 340 -14.92 -26.45 23.47
N PHE A 341 -15.53 -25.33 23.06
CA PHE A 341 -15.17 -24.66 21.82
C PHE A 341 -13.70 -24.24 21.78
N ILE A 342 -13.19 -23.65 22.87
CA ILE A 342 -11.80 -23.22 22.97
C ILE A 342 -10.86 -24.44 22.84
N SER A 343 -11.15 -25.53 23.55
CA SER A 343 -10.32 -26.74 23.55
C SER A 343 -10.24 -27.39 22.18
N ILE A 344 -11.34 -27.45 21.43
CA ILE A 344 -11.32 -27.99 20.06
C ILE A 344 -10.56 -27.07 19.11
N MET A 345 -10.81 -25.76 19.18
CA MET A 345 -10.13 -24.77 18.33
C MET A 345 -8.62 -24.69 18.60
N GLN A 346 -8.15 -25.10 19.77
CA GLN A 346 -6.72 -25.25 20.06
C GLN A 346 -6.10 -26.50 19.41
N ARG A 347 -6.88 -27.56 19.19
CA ARG A 347 -6.39 -28.88 18.70
C ARG A 347 -6.43 -29.04 17.20
N THR A 348 -7.33 -28.34 16.50
CA THR A 348 -7.48 -28.47 15.04
C THR A 348 -7.67 -27.13 14.34
N ARG A 349 -7.17 -27.07 13.11
CA ARG A 349 -7.43 -25.96 12.16
C ARG A 349 -8.29 -26.41 10.98
N ASP A 350 -8.71 -27.66 10.93
CA ASP A 350 -9.57 -28.17 9.86
C ASP A 350 -10.97 -27.55 9.97
N PRO A 351 -11.41 -26.74 8.98
CA PRO A 351 -12.72 -26.13 9.02
C PRO A 351 -13.85 -27.16 9.08
N LYS A 352 -13.72 -28.35 8.48
CA LYS A 352 -14.79 -29.36 8.55
C LYS A 352 -15.07 -29.80 9.98
N ILE A 353 -14.00 -30.11 10.72
CA ILE A 353 -14.08 -30.52 12.13
C ILE A 353 -14.63 -29.36 12.97
N LEU A 354 -14.13 -28.14 12.75
CA LEU A 354 -14.56 -26.96 13.51
C LEU A 354 -16.06 -26.68 13.35
N TYR A 355 -16.60 -26.76 12.15
CA TYR A 355 -18.03 -26.52 11.92
C TYR A 355 -18.90 -27.67 12.44
N GLN A 356 -18.42 -28.91 12.40
CA GLN A 356 -19.13 -30.06 12.98
C GLN A 356 -19.30 -29.97 14.50
N VAL A 357 -18.47 -29.20 15.20
CA VAL A 357 -18.63 -28.95 16.65
C VAL A 357 -19.99 -28.36 16.98
N LEU A 358 -20.59 -27.59 16.06
CA LEU A 358 -21.92 -27.03 16.24
C LEU A 358 -23.00 -28.11 16.34
N ALA A 359 -22.80 -29.30 15.75
CA ALA A 359 -23.75 -30.41 15.86
C ALA A 359 -23.83 -30.93 17.30
N ALA A 360 -22.71 -30.90 18.04
CA ALA A 360 -22.68 -31.24 19.47
C ALA A 360 -23.37 -30.20 20.37
N CYS A 361 -23.81 -29.07 19.80
CA CYS A 361 -24.58 -28.01 20.44
C CYS A 361 -26.05 -28.01 19.95
N ASP A 362 -26.55 -29.15 19.49
CA ASP A 362 -27.90 -29.33 18.96
C ASP A 362 -28.25 -28.38 17.79
N ILE A 363 -27.26 -27.93 17.01
CA ILE A 363 -27.52 -27.10 15.83
C ILE A 363 -27.83 -28.00 14.64
N PRO A 364 -28.96 -27.79 13.92
CA PRO A 364 -29.33 -28.63 12.78
C PRO A 364 -28.24 -28.66 11.70
N LEU A 365 -27.96 -29.84 11.14
CA LEU A 365 -26.92 -30.03 10.10
C LEU A 365 -27.14 -29.12 8.87
N LYS A 366 -28.40 -28.86 8.49
CA LYS A 366 -28.74 -27.91 7.43
C LYS A 366 -28.17 -26.51 7.71
N VAL A 367 -28.36 -26.02 8.93
CA VAL A 367 -27.85 -24.72 9.38
C VAL A 367 -26.32 -24.71 9.40
N ILE A 368 -25.69 -25.79 9.86
CA ILE A 368 -24.22 -25.90 9.90
C ILE A 368 -23.66 -25.80 8.47
N ASN A 369 -24.26 -26.52 7.52
CA ASN A 369 -23.91 -26.42 6.11
C ASN A 369 -24.15 -25.02 5.56
N ASP A 370 -25.24 -24.35 5.94
CA ASP A 370 -25.49 -22.97 5.52
C ASP A 370 -24.41 -21.99 6.01
N ILE A 371 -23.92 -22.16 7.25
CA ILE A 371 -22.84 -21.32 7.78
C ILE A 371 -21.51 -21.66 7.11
N TYR A 372 -21.24 -22.95 6.83
CA TYR A 372 -20.02 -23.40 6.16
C TYR A 372 -19.95 -22.92 4.70
N CYS A 373 -21.07 -22.96 3.97
CA CYS A 373 -21.20 -22.51 2.58
C CYS A 373 -21.48 -21.00 2.43
N GLU A 374 -21.50 -20.26 3.54
CA GLU A 374 -21.79 -18.82 3.57
C GLU A 374 -23.21 -18.41 3.07
N THR A 375 -24.19 -19.31 3.17
CA THR A 375 -25.59 -19.14 2.69
C THR A 375 -26.62 -18.91 3.81
N PHE A 376 -26.22 -18.82 5.08
CA PHE A 376 -27.15 -18.58 6.20
C PHE A 376 -28.06 -17.37 5.99
N ASN A 377 -29.37 -17.60 6.10
CA ASN A 377 -30.41 -16.63 5.74
C ASN A 377 -31.53 -16.54 6.80
N ALA A 378 -32.63 -15.86 6.47
CA ALA A 378 -33.76 -15.65 7.38
C ALA A 378 -34.51 -16.95 7.74
N GLU A 379 -34.52 -17.96 6.87
CA GLU A 379 -35.11 -19.28 7.15
C GLU A 379 -34.26 -20.03 8.17
N SER A 380 -32.93 -20.07 7.95
CA SER A 380 -31.97 -20.66 8.91
C SER A 380 -32.09 -19.98 10.28
N PHE A 381 -32.39 -18.67 10.33
CA PHE A 381 -32.65 -17.92 11.57
C PHE A 381 -33.90 -18.41 12.32
N ARG A 382 -35.00 -18.69 11.62
CA ARG A 382 -36.28 -19.09 12.22
C ARG A 382 -36.27 -20.50 12.80
N LEU A 383 -35.35 -21.35 12.34
CA LEU A 383 -35.20 -22.73 12.80
C LEU A 383 -34.49 -22.86 14.15
N LEU A 384 -34.02 -21.75 14.73
CA LEU A 384 -33.11 -21.77 15.87
C LEU A 384 -33.71 -21.08 17.09
N SER A 385 -33.49 -21.67 18.26
CA SER A 385 -33.74 -21.03 19.54
C SER A 385 -32.74 -19.90 19.81
N TYR A 386 -33.11 -18.98 20.72
CA TYR A 386 -32.20 -17.91 21.16
C TYR A 386 -30.87 -18.43 21.72
N GLN A 387 -30.90 -19.59 22.38
CA GLN A 387 -29.70 -20.24 22.90
C GLN A 387 -28.79 -20.72 21.76
N GLN A 388 -29.35 -21.36 20.73
CA GLN A 388 -28.59 -21.80 19.56
C GLN A 388 -28.00 -20.61 18.77
N LEU A 389 -28.78 -19.55 18.55
CA LEU A 389 -28.29 -18.33 17.89
C LEU A 389 -27.10 -17.71 18.65
N PHE A 390 -27.15 -17.75 19.97
CA PHE A 390 -26.06 -17.26 20.80
C PHE A 390 -24.83 -18.19 20.77
N MET A 391 -25.01 -19.51 20.66
CA MET A 391 -23.90 -20.45 20.42
C MET A 391 -23.21 -20.19 19.08
N ILE A 392 -23.98 -19.96 18.00
CA ILE A 392 -23.41 -19.59 16.69
C ILE A 392 -22.65 -18.28 16.78
N LYS A 393 -23.18 -17.29 17.51
CA LYS A 393 -22.49 -16.01 17.73
C LYS A 393 -21.14 -16.22 18.41
N GLU A 394 -21.08 -17.02 19.48
CA GLU A 394 -19.83 -17.31 20.18
C GLU A 394 -18.85 -18.11 19.31
N PHE A 395 -19.34 -19.08 18.54
CA PHE A 395 -18.55 -19.81 17.56
C PHE A 395 -17.91 -18.87 16.52
N CYS A 396 -18.69 -17.98 15.92
CA CYS A 396 -18.19 -16.97 14.97
C CYS A 396 -17.13 -16.08 15.63
N ARG A 397 -17.38 -15.62 16.87
CA ARG A 397 -16.44 -14.79 17.63
C ARG A 397 -15.11 -15.50 17.85
N LEU A 398 -15.13 -16.77 18.25
CA LEU A 398 -13.93 -17.57 18.55
C LEU A 398 -13.14 -17.92 17.27
N LEU A 399 -13.81 -18.28 16.17
CA LEU A 399 -13.13 -18.51 14.89
C LEU A 399 -12.43 -17.26 14.37
N GLU A 400 -13.09 -16.10 14.45
CA GLU A 400 -12.47 -14.83 14.07
C GLU A 400 -11.30 -14.47 14.97
N LEU A 401 -11.43 -14.73 16.27
CA LEU A 401 -10.34 -14.55 17.21
C LEU A 401 -9.13 -15.42 16.85
N MET A 402 -9.34 -16.69 16.50
CA MET A 402 -8.28 -17.63 16.12
C MET A 402 -7.54 -17.17 14.85
N LYS A 403 -8.26 -16.67 13.84
CA LYS A 403 -7.65 -16.12 12.61
C LYS A 403 -6.76 -14.90 12.85
N HIS A 404 -7.03 -14.14 13.91
CA HIS A 404 -6.38 -12.88 14.21
C HIS A 404 -5.46 -12.92 15.44
N THR A 405 -5.23 -14.11 15.99
CA THR A 405 -4.36 -14.33 17.15
C THR A 405 -3.26 -15.32 16.80
N SER A 406 -2.01 -14.97 17.08
CA SER A 406 -0.85 -15.85 16.87
C SER A 406 0.25 -15.50 17.85
N ILE A 407 0.96 -16.52 18.35
CA ILE A 407 2.12 -16.33 19.23
C ILE A 407 3.36 -16.70 18.43
N PHE A 408 4.37 -15.85 18.49
CA PHE A 408 5.65 -16.02 17.82
C PHE A 408 6.73 -16.16 18.87
N VAL A 409 7.52 -17.23 18.78
CA VAL A 409 8.71 -17.41 19.62
C VAL A 409 9.81 -16.49 19.09
N LEU A 410 10.41 -15.71 19.99
CA LEU A 410 11.49 -14.79 19.65
C LEU A 410 12.85 -15.51 19.69
N PRO A 411 13.81 -15.09 18.85
CA PRO A 411 15.19 -15.52 18.97
C PRO A 411 15.77 -15.40 20.39
N GLN A 412 16.65 -16.33 20.75
CA GLN A 412 17.23 -16.45 22.09
C GLN A 412 17.88 -15.14 22.59
N HIS A 413 18.52 -14.37 21.71
CA HIS A 413 19.16 -13.10 22.08
C HIS A 413 18.14 -12.03 22.51
N PHE A 414 16.90 -12.05 22.00
CA PHE A 414 15.84 -11.16 22.49
C PHE A 414 15.29 -11.63 23.82
N TYR A 415 15.10 -12.95 23.99
CA TYR A 415 14.71 -13.53 25.28
C TYR A 415 15.69 -13.12 26.40
N ARG A 416 17.00 -13.29 26.18
CA ARG A 416 18.03 -12.91 27.17
C ARG A 416 17.93 -11.43 27.54
N LYS A 417 17.81 -10.54 26.54
CA LYS A 417 17.68 -9.09 26.79
C LYS A 417 16.36 -8.70 27.46
N GLN A 418 15.26 -9.38 27.15
CA GLN A 418 14.00 -9.18 27.84
C GLN A 418 14.12 -9.60 29.31
N LYS A 419 14.76 -10.75 29.57
CA LYS A 419 15.04 -11.24 30.92
C LYS A 419 15.90 -10.24 31.72
N GLU A 420 16.99 -9.75 31.13
CA GLU A 420 17.87 -8.73 31.74
C GLU A 420 17.13 -7.41 32.00
N ALA A 421 16.28 -6.96 31.08
CA ALA A 421 15.50 -5.74 31.25
C ALA A 421 14.45 -5.89 32.35
N LEU A 422 13.85 -7.07 32.48
CA LEU A 422 12.87 -7.38 33.51
C LEU A 422 13.53 -7.45 34.89
N PHE A 423 14.67 -8.13 34.99
CA PHE A 423 15.45 -8.21 36.22
C PHE A 423 15.80 -6.81 36.75
N ARG A 424 16.22 -5.92 35.85
CA ARG A 424 16.49 -4.51 36.19
C ARG A 424 15.25 -3.73 36.62
N LYS A 425 14.06 -4.10 36.14
CA LYS A 425 12.81 -3.39 36.42
C LYS A 425 12.21 -3.79 37.78
N GLU A 426 12.16 -5.09 38.05
CA GLU A 426 11.43 -5.64 39.21
C GLU A 426 12.33 -5.78 40.47
N SER A 427 13.65 -5.60 40.35
CA SER A 427 14.59 -5.60 41.49
C SER A 427 14.52 -6.86 42.40
N CYS A 428 14.11 -8.01 41.85
CA CYS A 428 13.82 -9.23 42.62
C CYS A 428 14.56 -10.47 42.08
N ALA A 429 14.99 -11.32 43.02
CA ALA A 429 15.73 -12.57 42.82
C ALA A 429 14.83 -13.72 42.33
N ASP A 430 15.39 -14.52 41.41
CA ASP A 430 15.10 -15.86 40.85
C ASP A 430 13.69 -16.51 40.84
N ASN A 431 12.68 -16.01 41.54
CA ASN A 431 11.37 -16.65 41.60
C ASN A 431 10.21 -15.74 41.16
N HIS A 432 9.60 -16.18 40.05
CA HIS A 432 8.19 -16.06 39.62
C HIS A 432 7.78 -15.03 38.55
N ASN A 433 6.97 -15.51 37.60
CA ASN A 433 5.71 -15.03 36.98
C ASN A 433 5.40 -13.53 36.70
N HIS A 434 6.37 -12.60 36.70
CA HIS A 434 6.08 -11.16 36.49
C HIS A 434 5.88 -10.72 35.02
N ASN A 435 5.85 -11.66 34.06
CA ASN A 435 5.63 -11.38 32.62
C ASN A 435 4.21 -11.68 32.14
N ILE A 436 3.31 -11.95 33.07
CA ILE A 436 1.92 -12.20 32.76
C ILE A 436 1.29 -10.87 32.41
N GLY A 437 0.60 -10.82 31.28
CA GLY A 437 -0.53 -9.92 31.29
C GLY A 437 -1.73 -10.45 30.54
N TYR A 438 -2.72 -9.58 30.51
CA TYR A 438 -4.09 -10.02 30.49
C TYR A 438 -4.74 -9.66 29.17
N VAL A 439 -5.48 -10.58 28.59
CA VAL A 439 -6.29 -10.33 27.40
C VAL A 439 -7.74 -10.63 27.68
N CYS A 440 -8.61 -9.70 27.27
CA CYS A 440 -10.05 -9.92 27.28
C CYS A 440 -10.49 -10.33 25.87
N PHE A 441 -10.81 -11.61 25.70
CA PHE A 441 -11.28 -12.15 24.42
C PHE A 441 -12.71 -11.71 24.06
N VAL A 442 -13.48 -11.15 25.01
CA VAL A 442 -14.82 -10.61 24.79
C VAL A 442 -14.74 -9.24 24.12
N CYS A 443 -14.06 -8.27 24.74
CA CYS A 443 -13.87 -6.95 24.11
C CYS A 443 -12.75 -6.92 23.06
N LYS A 444 -12.10 -8.07 22.84
CA LYS A 444 -10.98 -8.27 21.91
C LYS A 444 -9.91 -7.21 22.13
N ASP A 445 -9.57 -6.98 23.39
CA ASP A 445 -8.63 -5.92 23.81
C ASP A 445 -7.69 -6.40 24.91
N VAL A 446 -6.52 -5.79 24.90
CA VAL A 446 -5.33 -6.18 25.65
C VAL A 446 -5.26 -5.31 26.90
N LYS A 447 -5.19 -5.92 28.08
CA LYS A 447 -5.27 -5.30 29.41
C LYS A 447 -3.89 -5.24 30.06
N PHE A 448 -2.97 -4.55 29.38
CA PHE A 448 -1.62 -4.29 29.85
C PHE A 448 -1.40 -2.77 29.93
N PHE A 449 -0.43 -2.34 30.74
CA PHE A 449 0.08 -0.97 30.68
C PHE A 449 0.92 -0.78 29.41
N LEU A 450 0.28 -0.33 28.33
CA LEU A 450 0.96 -0.11 27.05
C LEU A 450 1.73 1.21 27.05
N THR A 451 3.05 1.12 26.86
CA THR A 451 3.85 2.31 26.57
C THR A 451 3.67 2.69 25.09
N LYS A 452 3.12 3.87 24.79
CA LYS A 452 2.96 4.37 23.41
C LYS A 452 3.71 5.68 23.21
N PHE A 453 4.48 5.76 22.13
CA PHE A 453 5.03 7.03 21.65
C PHE A 453 3.92 7.88 21.02
N SER A 454 3.78 9.14 21.44
CA SER A 454 2.80 10.09 20.91
C SER A 454 3.50 11.41 20.61
N ALA A 455 3.24 11.99 19.44
CA ALA A 455 3.81 13.26 19.01
C ALA A 455 3.14 14.48 19.65
N SER A 456 2.04 14.31 20.40
CA SER A 456 1.44 15.41 21.16
C SER A 456 2.23 15.62 22.46
N SER A 457 2.54 16.88 22.76
CA SER A 457 3.29 17.35 23.94
C SER A 457 2.70 16.93 25.30
N ARG A 458 1.54 16.28 25.31
CA ARG A 458 1.07 15.51 26.47
C ARG A 458 1.84 14.20 26.52
N HIS A 459 3.10 14.26 26.95
CA HIS A 459 3.76 13.18 27.67
C HIS A 459 3.08 13.00 29.04
N SER A 460 1.78 12.72 29.03
CA SER A 460 1.01 12.50 30.25
C SER A 460 1.41 11.14 30.81
N ASN A 461 2.28 11.21 31.82
CA ASN A 461 2.72 10.18 32.74
C ASN A 461 3.45 8.98 32.12
N LYS A 462 4.77 8.92 32.36
CA LYS A 462 5.58 7.68 32.37
C LYS A 462 4.92 6.54 33.19
N LEU A 463 3.93 6.87 34.04
CA LEU A 463 3.19 5.97 34.92
C LEU A 463 1.70 5.80 34.60
N ALA A 464 1.09 6.49 33.61
CA ALA A 464 -0.36 6.38 33.40
C ALA A 464 -0.84 6.75 31.99
N ARG A 465 -0.79 5.79 31.07
CA ARG A 465 -1.79 5.66 30.00
C ARG A 465 -2.28 4.21 29.97
N GLY A 466 -3.08 3.87 30.97
CA GLY A 466 -3.76 2.57 31.03
C GLY A 466 -4.75 2.37 29.89
N SER A 467 -5.00 1.11 29.53
CA SER A 467 -6.30 0.74 28.98
C SER A 467 -6.99 -0.26 29.91
N LEU A 468 -8.13 0.20 30.44
CA LEU A 468 -9.25 -0.55 31.02
C LEU A 468 -8.92 -1.41 32.25
N ARG A 469 -9.21 -0.82 33.43
CA ARG A 469 -9.49 -1.43 34.74
C ARG A 469 -9.51 -2.96 34.68
N VAL A 470 -8.40 -3.60 35.04
CA VAL A 470 -8.47 -4.99 35.53
C VAL A 470 -9.10 -4.89 36.91
N VAL A 471 -10.14 -5.66 37.16
CA VAL A 471 -10.84 -5.70 38.45
C VAL A 471 -10.64 -7.11 39.00
N VAL A 472 -10.42 -7.21 40.30
CA VAL A 472 -10.42 -8.50 40.99
C VAL A 472 -11.88 -8.85 41.27
N ASP A 473 -12.32 -10.00 40.77
CA ASP A 473 -13.61 -10.54 41.13
C ASP A 473 -13.50 -11.21 42.50
N ASN A 474 -14.32 -10.75 43.45
CA ASN A 474 -14.31 -11.19 44.85
C ASN A 474 -15.63 -11.87 45.24
N ASP A 475 -16.40 -12.35 44.26
CA ASP A 475 -17.65 -13.08 44.51
C ASP A 475 -17.38 -14.50 45.02
N GLU A 476 -17.52 -14.68 46.34
CA GLU A 476 -17.32 -15.94 47.09
C GLU A 476 -18.05 -17.16 46.50
N SER A 477 -19.18 -16.97 45.78
CA SER A 477 -19.92 -18.06 45.13
C SER A 477 -19.18 -18.75 43.98
N ILE A 478 -18.12 -18.12 43.45
CA ILE A 478 -17.28 -18.60 42.36
C ILE A 478 -15.99 -19.26 42.91
N PHE A 479 -15.70 -19.12 44.22
CA PHE A 479 -14.45 -19.52 44.89
C PHE A 479 -14.36 -21.00 45.31
N ASN A 480 -14.91 -21.93 44.53
CA ASN A 480 -14.44 -23.32 44.59
C ASN A 480 -13.04 -23.52 43.98
N ARG A 481 -12.33 -22.43 43.64
CA ARG A 481 -10.96 -22.42 43.12
C ARG A 481 -10.09 -21.54 44.00
N SER A 482 -8.96 -22.08 44.45
CA SER A 482 -7.93 -21.44 45.28
C SER A 482 -7.17 -20.26 44.63
N ARG A 483 -7.77 -19.56 43.66
CA ARG A 483 -7.16 -18.44 42.92
C ARG A 483 -8.15 -17.30 42.66
N LEU A 484 -7.73 -16.08 43.02
CA LEU A 484 -8.38 -14.83 42.63
C LEU A 484 -8.52 -14.76 41.10
N SER A 485 -9.69 -14.34 40.60
CA SER A 485 -9.91 -14.19 39.17
C SER A 485 -9.89 -12.71 38.76
N PHE A 486 -9.15 -12.39 37.70
CA PHE A 486 -9.08 -11.04 37.15
C PHE A 486 -10.10 -10.89 36.03
N VAL A 487 -10.93 -9.84 36.07
CA VAL A 487 -11.97 -9.58 35.07
C VAL A 487 -11.82 -8.20 34.43
N CYS A 488 -12.46 -8.02 33.28
CA CYS A 488 -12.39 -6.75 32.55
C CYS A 488 -13.39 -5.73 33.14
N GLY A 489 -12.90 -4.75 33.90
CA GLY A 489 -13.63 -3.62 34.48
C GLY A 489 -14.06 -2.56 33.47
N ARG A 490 -14.49 -2.97 32.28
CA ARG A 490 -15.10 -2.10 31.28
C ARG A 490 -16.43 -1.60 31.84
N LYS A 491 -16.41 -0.51 32.62
CA LYS A 491 -17.63 0.14 33.11
C LYS A 491 -18.48 0.58 31.90
N PRO A 492 -19.81 0.48 31.97
CA PRO A 492 -20.66 1.25 31.07
C PRO A 492 -20.23 2.72 31.20
N GLU A 493 -19.80 3.35 30.12
CA GLU A 493 -19.57 4.79 30.14
C GLU A 493 -20.90 5.45 30.51
N ARG A 494 -21.01 5.95 31.75
CA ARG A 494 -22.06 6.91 32.08
C ARG A 494 -21.86 8.06 31.11
N HIS A 495 -22.92 8.42 30.38
CA HIS A 495 -22.93 9.62 29.57
C HIS A 495 -22.40 10.75 30.45
N VAL A 496 -21.25 11.32 30.06
CA VAL A 496 -20.86 12.62 30.57
C VAL A 496 -22.05 13.52 30.25
N LYS A 497 -22.69 14.05 31.30
CA LYS A 497 -23.60 15.18 31.21
C LYS A 497 -22.90 16.20 30.31
N ASN A 498 -23.34 16.34 29.06
CA ASN A 498 -23.06 17.43 28.10
C ASN A 498 -23.04 16.93 26.65
N SER A 499 -24.22 16.87 26.05
CA SER A 499 -24.44 17.67 24.84
C SER A 499 -25.87 18.18 24.87
N LYS A 500 -26.09 19.30 25.56
CA LYS A 500 -27.29 20.14 25.44
C LYS A 500 -27.42 20.77 24.03
N ARG A 501 -26.99 20.07 22.97
CA ARG A 501 -27.43 20.42 21.62
C ARG A 501 -28.76 19.71 21.45
N LYS A 502 -29.83 20.50 21.30
CA LYS A 502 -31.14 20.03 20.83
C LYS A 502 -30.89 19.24 19.54
N TRP A 503 -30.84 17.91 19.65
CA TRP A 503 -31.07 17.07 18.50
C TRP A 503 -32.56 17.20 18.26
N ASN A 504 -32.95 17.73 17.11
CA ASN A 504 -34.34 17.64 16.68
C ASN A 504 -34.77 16.16 16.79
N ASP A 505 -36.02 15.95 17.21
CA ASP A 505 -36.66 14.67 17.59
C ASP A 505 -36.72 13.63 16.45
N ASP A 506 -35.57 13.27 15.87
CA ASP A 506 -35.49 12.16 14.94
C ASP A 506 -35.52 10.86 15.75
N GLN A 507 -36.70 10.22 15.78
CA GLN A 507 -36.91 8.92 16.42
C GLN A 507 -35.89 7.87 15.98
N LYS A 508 -35.35 7.97 14.75
CA LYS A 508 -34.30 7.07 14.26
C LYS A 508 -32.97 7.31 14.98
N ALA A 509 -32.63 8.55 15.31
CA ALA A 509 -31.42 8.88 16.06
C ALA A 509 -31.51 8.37 17.51
N ILE A 510 -32.67 8.54 18.15
CA ILE A 510 -32.95 8.03 19.50
C ILE A 510 -32.84 6.50 19.52
N SER A 511 -33.50 5.81 18.59
CA SER A 511 -33.47 4.34 18.48
C SER A 511 -32.05 3.80 18.27
N ARG A 512 -31.25 4.45 17.42
CA ARG A 512 -29.83 4.10 17.22
C ARG A 512 -28.99 4.30 18.48
N LYS A 513 -29.28 5.34 19.27
CA LYS A 513 -28.60 5.59 20.55
C LYS A 513 -28.92 4.51 21.57
N ILE A 514 -30.21 4.19 21.76
CA ILE A 514 -30.68 3.12 22.66
C ILE A 514 -30.07 1.78 22.28
N PHE A 515 -30.07 1.43 20.99
CA PHE A 515 -29.45 0.19 20.51
C PHE A 515 -27.96 0.12 20.83
N LYS A 516 -27.21 1.20 20.57
CA LYS A 516 -25.77 1.28 20.92
C LYS A 516 -25.52 1.22 22.41
N GLU A 517 -26.45 1.67 23.23
CA GLU A 517 -26.39 1.58 24.69
C GLU A 517 -26.63 0.15 25.17
N LYS A 518 -27.70 -0.51 24.70
CA LYS A 518 -27.95 -1.94 24.98
C LYS A 518 -26.76 -2.80 24.57
N GLN A 519 -26.19 -2.56 23.39
CA GLN A 519 -25.00 -3.27 22.90
C GLN A 519 -23.80 -3.09 23.84
N ARG A 520 -23.54 -1.86 24.31
CA ARG A 520 -22.45 -1.56 25.23
C ARG A 520 -22.66 -2.20 26.60
N ASN A 521 -23.89 -2.17 27.13
CA ASN A 521 -24.25 -2.76 28.41
C ASN A 521 -24.12 -4.29 28.37
N MET A 522 -24.61 -4.93 27.31
CA MET A 522 -24.46 -6.38 27.11
C MET A 522 -22.97 -6.77 27.07
N LEU A 523 -22.17 -6.05 26.27
CA LEU A 523 -20.73 -6.32 26.16
C LEU A 523 -19.98 -6.08 27.48
N SER A 524 -20.36 -5.06 28.25
CA SER A 524 -19.82 -4.77 29.58
C SER A 524 -20.10 -5.92 30.55
N ARG A 525 -21.36 -6.39 30.63
CA ARG A 525 -21.75 -7.55 31.45
C ARG A 525 -20.95 -8.80 31.08
N GLN A 526 -20.83 -9.08 29.79
CA GLN A 526 -20.04 -10.22 29.31
C GLN A 526 -18.55 -10.10 29.65
N CYS A 527 -17.97 -8.89 29.59
CA CYS A 527 -16.58 -8.63 29.94
C CYS A 527 -16.31 -8.83 31.44
N VAL A 528 -17.27 -8.47 32.31
CA VAL A 528 -17.17 -8.69 33.76
C VAL A 528 -17.34 -10.17 34.08
N ALA A 529 -18.28 -10.86 33.45
CA ALA A 529 -18.53 -12.29 33.67
C ALA A 529 -17.50 -13.23 33.01
N THR A 530 -16.45 -12.72 32.37
CA THR A 530 -15.43 -13.54 31.69
C THR A 530 -14.06 -13.24 32.26
N PRO A 531 -13.38 -14.24 32.87
CA PRO A 531 -12.04 -14.04 33.40
C PRO A 531 -11.06 -13.70 32.27
N LEU A 532 -10.17 -12.77 32.56
CA LEU A 532 -9.05 -12.42 31.71
C LEU A 532 -8.11 -13.61 31.57
N GLN A 533 -7.53 -13.73 30.39
CA GLN A 533 -6.59 -14.81 30.09
C GLN A 533 -5.17 -14.28 30.21
N GLU A 534 -4.38 -15.01 30.99
CA GLU A 534 -2.97 -14.75 31.25
C GLU A 534 -2.14 -15.16 30.04
N ILE A 535 -1.21 -14.30 29.65
CA ILE A 535 -0.28 -14.53 28.55
C ILE A 535 1.12 -14.15 29.01
N ASP A 536 2.04 -15.09 28.92
CA ASP A 536 3.47 -14.84 29.09
C ASP A 536 4.05 -14.26 27.80
N LEU A 537 4.62 -13.06 27.90
CA LEU A 537 5.28 -12.38 26.78
C LEU A 537 6.81 -12.50 26.80
N LEU A 538 7.40 -13.15 27.81
CA LEU A 538 8.84 -13.36 27.87
C LEU A 538 9.29 -14.32 26.77
N GLY A 539 10.16 -13.86 25.88
CA GLY A 539 10.58 -14.64 24.71
C GLY A 539 9.51 -14.80 23.64
N HIS A 540 8.38 -14.10 23.75
CA HIS A 540 7.26 -14.24 22.83
C HIS A 540 6.79 -12.88 22.29
N ALA A 541 6.25 -12.90 21.07
CA ALA A 541 5.46 -11.80 20.53
C ALA A 541 4.04 -12.29 20.21
N LEU A 542 3.04 -11.55 20.67
CA LEU A 542 1.64 -11.84 20.45
C LEU A 542 1.09 -10.97 19.32
N GLN A 543 0.69 -11.59 18.21
CA GLN A 543 -0.21 -10.96 17.26
C GLN A 543 -1.63 -11.08 17.80
N PHE A 544 -2.31 -9.94 17.96
CA PHE A 544 -3.69 -9.90 18.39
C PHE A 544 -4.42 -8.74 17.72
N ASN A 545 -5.46 -9.03 16.94
CA ASN A 545 -6.22 -8.03 16.17
C ASN A 545 -5.32 -7.12 15.30
N ASN A 546 -4.41 -7.73 14.54
CA ASN A 546 -3.44 -7.05 13.69
C ASN A 546 -2.46 -6.11 14.41
N LYS A 547 -2.30 -6.26 15.73
CA LYS A 547 -1.25 -5.60 16.51
C LYS A 547 -0.26 -6.65 16.96
N MET A 548 1.03 -6.40 16.75
CA MET A 548 2.12 -7.20 17.30
C MET A 548 2.50 -6.62 18.66
N ILE A 549 2.49 -7.44 19.69
CA ILE A 549 2.68 -7.04 21.09
C ILE A 549 3.85 -7.82 21.66
N VAL A 550 4.79 -7.13 22.30
CA VAL A 550 6.06 -7.71 22.74
C VAL A 550 6.61 -6.95 23.95
N LEU A 551 7.47 -7.60 24.73
CA LEU A 551 8.26 -6.91 25.78
C LEU A 551 9.44 -6.14 25.16
N CYS A 552 9.57 -4.89 25.57
CA CYS A 552 10.73 -4.05 25.25
C CYS A 552 12.01 -4.66 25.84
N THR A 553 13.04 -4.85 25.02
CA THR A 553 14.33 -5.40 25.46
C THR A 553 15.16 -4.43 26.31
N SER A 554 14.69 -3.20 26.51
CA SER A 554 15.41 -2.16 27.27
C SER A 554 14.79 -1.88 28.64
N CYS A 555 13.46 -1.96 28.75
CA CYS A 555 12.74 -1.62 29.99
C CYS A 555 11.69 -2.64 30.40
N ALA A 556 11.57 -3.76 29.68
CA ALA A 556 10.56 -4.80 29.92
C ALA A 556 9.10 -4.32 29.95
N ASN A 557 8.80 -3.10 29.46
CA ASN A 557 7.42 -2.69 29.27
C ASN A 557 6.84 -3.32 28.02
N VAL A 558 5.56 -3.69 28.10
CA VAL A 558 4.79 -4.19 26.95
C VAL A 558 4.58 -3.04 25.96
N CYS A 559 4.98 -3.28 24.72
CA CYS A 559 4.84 -2.31 23.63
C CYS A 559 4.22 -2.95 22.40
N ILE A 560 3.68 -2.09 21.53
CA ILE A 560 3.25 -2.50 20.20
C ILE A 560 4.47 -2.38 19.28
N LEU A 561 4.82 -3.48 18.63
CA LEU A 561 5.89 -3.50 17.64
C LEU A 561 5.45 -2.72 16.40
N ASP A 562 6.18 -1.66 16.09
CA ASP A 562 5.99 -0.81 14.91
C ASP A 562 7.29 -0.83 14.08
N PRO A 563 7.24 -0.65 12.75
CA PRO A 563 8.46 -0.61 11.93
C PRO A 563 9.51 0.40 12.43
N ARG A 564 9.10 1.48 13.11
CA ARG A 564 10.01 2.47 13.70
C ARG A 564 10.72 1.97 14.96
N SER A 565 10.27 0.90 15.58
CA SER A 565 10.93 0.31 16.76
C SER A 565 12.34 -0.17 16.45
N PHE A 566 12.70 -0.43 15.19
CA PHE A 566 14.06 -0.81 14.78
C PHE A 566 14.88 0.36 14.22
N LYS A 567 14.33 1.58 14.18
CA LYS A 567 14.98 2.72 13.52
C LYS A 567 16.25 3.19 14.22
N TYR A 568 16.31 3.06 15.54
CA TYR A 568 17.40 3.59 16.38
C TYR A 568 18.18 2.50 17.13
N SER A 569 17.87 1.23 16.88
CA SER A 569 18.41 0.11 17.62
C SER A 569 18.23 -1.20 16.85
N ASN A 570 19.22 -2.09 16.97
CA ASN A 570 19.14 -3.47 16.48
C ASN A 570 18.31 -4.36 17.41
N VAL A 571 17.72 -3.80 18.48
CA VAL A 571 16.85 -4.53 19.42
C VAL A 571 15.46 -3.95 19.55
N ILE A 572 14.50 -4.83 19.81
CA ILE A 572 13.08 -4.52 19.96
C ILE A 572 12.87 -3.55 21.13
N ASN A 573 12.34 -2.36 20.86
CA ASN A 573 12.10 -1.37 21.92
C ASN A 573 10.74 -0.68 21.81
N CYS A 574 10.31 -0.09 22.92
CA CYS A 574 9.05 0.65 23.05
C CYS A 574 9.10 2.08 22.48
N GLN A 575 10.19 2.46 21.79
CA GLN A 575 10.49 3.79 21.26
C GLN A 575 10.71 4.87 22.34
N VAL A 576 10.04 4.81 23.48
CA VAL A 576 10.24 5.74 24.61
C VAL A 576 11.63 5.61 25.22
N CYS A 577 12.18 4.40 25.30
CA CYS A 577 13.55 4.17 25.81
C CYS A 577 14.64 4.87 24.98
N PHE A 578 14.36 5.27 23.74
CA PHE A 578 15.31 5.94 22.86
C PHE A 578 15.00 7.42 22.63
N VAL A 579 13.86 7.91 23.15
CA VAL A 579 13.52 9.33 23.19
C VAL A 579 14.21 9.91 24.42
N GLY A 580 15.47 10.30 24.23
CA GLY A 580 16.32 10.80 25.32
C GLY A 580 17.61 10.04 25.52
N LYS A 581 18.26 9.52 24.46
CA LYS A 581 19.71 9.27 24.57
C LYS A 581 20.36 10.60 24.92
N THR A 582 20.84 10.71 26.15
CA THR A 582 21.79 11.74 26.53
C THR A 582 23.04 11.50 25.68
N GLU A 583 23.41 12.51 24.91
CA GLU A 583 24.68 12.53 24.20
C GLU A 583 25.57 13.50 24.98
N THR A 584 26.87 13.18 25.06
CA THR A 584 27.84 14.09 25.67
C THR A 584 27.98 15.31 24.76
N CYS A 585 27.59 16.49 25.24
CA CYS A 585 27.73 17.72 24.47
C CYS A 585 29.20 17.94 24.09
N ILE A 586 29.52 18.09 22.80
CA ILE A 586 30.90 18.27 22.34
C ILE A 586 31.57 19.53 22.91
N LYS A 587 30.77 20.53 23.30
CA LYS A 587 31.27 21.83 23.78
C LYS A 587 31.43 21.91 25.29
N CYS A 588 30.45 21.43 26.05
CA CYS A 588 30.45 21.54 27.51
C CYS A 588 30.58 20.20 28.23
N HIS A 589 30.70 19.10 27.50
CA HIS A 589 30.83 17.73 28.00
C HIS A 589 29.72 17.22 28.93
N ASN A 590 28.65 18.00 29.15
CA ASN A 590 27.50 17.54 29.91
C ASN A 590 26.70 16.48 29.13
N GLU A 591 26.36 15.39 29.81
CA GLU A 591 25.43 14.39 29.30
C GLU A 591 24.00 14.93 29.35
N THR A 592 23.45 15.28 28.19
CA THR A 592 22.10 15.84 28.10
C THR A 592 21.51 15.57 26.71
N THR A 593 20.26 15.93 26.49
CA THR A 593 19.68 15.89 25.15
C THR A 593 20.37 16.93 24.27
N CYS A 594 21.06 16.46 23.24
CA CYS A 594 21.81 17.30 22.32
C CYS A 594 21.10 17.45 20.97
N ASN A 595 21.26 18.64 20.36
CA ASN A 595 20.97 18.88 18.96
C ASN A 595 22.18 18.47 18.11
N LYS A 596 21.95 18.00 16.88
CA LYS A 596 23.04 17.70 15.95
C LYS A 596 23.40 18.94 15.13
N VAL A 597 24.57 19.51 15.40
CA VAL A 597 25.10 20.68 14.68
C VAL A 597 26.17 20.25 13.67
N LEU A 598 26.21 20.94 12.53
CA LEU A 598 27.26 20.75 11.52
C LEU A 598 28.57 21.39 12.00
N VAL A 599 29.62 20.59 12.08
CA VAL A 599 30.97 20.98 12.49
C VAL A 599 31.99 20.53 11.45
N PHE A 600 33.04 21.32 11.24
CA PHE A 600 34.15 20.95 10.37
C PHE A 600 35.18 20.14 11.15
N ASN A 601 35.48 18.91 10.71
CA ASN A 601 36.52 18.10 11.31
C ASN A 601 37.86 18.36 10.60
N ARG A 602 38.86 18.88 11.32
CA ARG A 602 40.19 19.15 10.73
C ARG A 602 40.94 17.89 10.31
N GLN A 603 40.70 16.76 10.98
CA GLN A 603 41.35 15.48 10.65
C GLN A 603 40.66 14.75 9.48
N LYS A 604 39.38 15.06 9.23
CA LYS A 604 38.60 14.52 8.11
C LYS A 604 37.93 15.70 7.43
N PRO A 605 38.50 16.28 6.34
CA PRO A 605 38.09 17.56 5.76
C PRO A 605 36.70 17.48 5.10
N ARG A 606 35.68 17.27 5.92
CA ARG A 606 34.27 17.11 5.58
C ARG A 606 33.47 17.69 6.75
N MET A 607 32.26 18.14 6.43
CA MET A 607 31.30 18.55 7.45
C MET A 607 30.72 17.31 8.13
N HIS A 608 30.76 17.28 9.46
CA HIS A 608 30.22 16.21 10.30
C HIS A 608 29.10 16.74 11.19
N GLN A 609 28.20 15.86 11.62
CA GLN A 609 27.22 16.19 12.64
C GLN A 609 27.77 15.83 14.01
N ALA A 610 27.84 16.80 14.92
CA ALA A 610 28.26 16.59 16.31
C ALA A 610 27.13 16.97 17.29
N PRO A 611 27.02 16.26 18.42
CA PRO A 611 26.02 16.54 19.45
C PRO A 611 26.38 17.79 20.25
N MET A 612 25.46 18.74 20.38
CA MET A 612 25.62 19.93 21.21
C MET A 612 24.35 20.24 22.00
N CYS A 613 24.47 20.52 23.31
CA CYS A 613 23.31 20.81 24.15
C CYS A 613 22.59 22.10 23.72
N THR A 614 21.34 22.28 24.12
CA THR A 614 20.51 23.42 23.72
C THR A 614 21.15 24.76 24.08
N SER A 615 21.71 24.90 25.29
CA SER A 615 22.41 26.13 25.72
C SER A 615 23.62 26.43 24.87
N CYS A 616 24.45 25.42 24.59
CA CYS A 616 25.62 25.57 23.72
C CYS A 616 25.22 25.87 22.27
N THR A 617 24.13 25.28 21.78
CA THR A 617 23.54 25.52 20.45
C THR A 617 23.08 26.96 20.28
N ASN A 618 22.38 27.51 21.27
CA ASN A 618 21.93 28.90 21.24
C ASN A 618 23.12 29.88 21.22
N VAL A 619 24.13 29.64 22.05
CA VAL A 619 25.36 30.45 22.05
C VAL A 619 26.12 30.33 20.72
N TYR A 620 26.17 29.13 20.14
CA TYR A 620 26.82 28.90 18.84
C TYR A 620 26.08 29.59 17.69
N ALA A 621 24.74 29.56 17.69
CA ALA A 621 23.91 30.24 16.71
C ALA A 621 24.07 31.77 16.77
N LEU A 622 24.22 32.33 17.98
CA LEU A 622 24.44 33.78 18.18
C LEU A 622 25.86 34.24 17.79
N LYS A 623 26.83 33.34 17.75
CA LYS A 623 28.25 33.64 17.46
C LYS A 623 28.68 33.24 16.05
N GLN A 624 27.78 32.77 15.19
CA GLN A 624 28.13 32.60 13.78
C GLN A 624 28.33 33.98 13.16
N PRO A 625 29.48 34.29 12.55
CA PRO A 625 29.54 35.44 11.66
C PRO A 625 28.48 35.21 10.58
N VAL A 626 27.64 36.22 10.34
CA VAL A 626 26.89 36.31 9.10
C VAL A 626 27.95 36.31 8.00
N ILE A 627 28.13 35.18 7.33
CA ILE A 627 28.86 35.16 6.08
C ILE A 627 27.93 35.85 5.09
N LEU A 628 28.20 37.14 4.82
CA LEU A 628 27.68 37.84 3.65
C LEU A 628 28.21 37.16 2.38
#